data_AF-A0A2T0V3A2-F1
#
_entry.id   AF-A0A2T0V3A2-F1
#
_cell.length_a   1.000
_cell.length_b   1.000
_cell.length_c   1.000
_cell.angle_alpha   90.00
_cell.angle_beta   90.00
_cell.angle_gamma   90.00
#
_symmetry.space_group_name_H-M   'P 1'
#
loop_
_entity.id
_entity.type
_entity.pdbx_description
1 polymer ?
#
loop_
_entity_poly.entity_id
_entity_poly.type
_entity_poly.pdbx_seq_one_letter_code
_entity_poly.pdbx_strand_id
1 'polypeptide(L)'
;MNHDRAHETSATPSNTTPSSTTPASPGRKRLSIIAISTAAALTVGAVAFGAWSRTDAFGSAPTPLEERMQSLVDAGYPAALASVTEAGGDHVDVAVGEDNIEEGTKATADGEVRIASNTKMFVATIVLQLVEEGLVALDEPIDTYLPGLVAGDGVDGTVITVRQLLQHTSGLPEYADQVAADAFGVQETYISPRDMLDVALEKPAVFAPGERWEYSNTNYLTLGLLIERVTERPLYEQVDARIVEPLGLRHTYLPVPGEMALRGDHPRGYHLDEAGELRDITSMDPSFAWSAGAIVA
;
A
#
# COMPACT_ATOMS: atom_id res chain seq x y z
N MET A 1 -41.48 -30.87 -24.06
CA MET A 1 -41.41 -30.73 -22.60
C MET A 1 -40.70 -29.42 -22.32
N ASN A 2 -41.28 -28.26 -22.01
CA ASN A 2 -42.48 -27.85 -21.26
C ASN A 2 -42.54 -28.33 -19.80
N HIS A 3 -42.07 -27.46 -18.89
CA HIS A 3 -42.73 -26.98 -17.66
C HIS A 3 -42.04 -25.64 -17.27
N ASP A 4 -42.74 -24.49 -17.22
CA ASP A 4 -43.60 -23.95 -16.12
C ASP A 4 -42.82 -23.80 -14.79
N ARG A 5 -42.94 -22.75 -13.95
CA ARG A 5 -43.67 -21.46 -13.94
C ARG A 5 -43.17 -20.70 -12.68
N ALA A 6 -43.42 -19.40 -12.66
CA ALA A 6 -43.12 -18.41 -11.61
C ALA A 6 -43.75 -18.64 -10.22
N HIS A 7 -43.25 -17.93 -9.21
CA HIS A 7 -44.04 -17.38 -8.09
C HIS A 7 -43.48 -16.06 -7.50
N GLU A 8 -44.39 -15.09 -7.40
CA GLU A 8 -44.51 -13.89 -6.54
C GLU A 8 -44.31 -14.19 -5.02
N THR A 9 -44.19 -13.30 -4.01
CA THR A 9 -44.62 -11.91 -3.74
C THR A 9 -44.04 -11.40 -2.38
N SER A 10 -43.88 -10.06 -2.24
CA SER A 10 -44.22 -9.14 -1.11
C SER A 10 -43.99 -9.50 0.38
N ALA A 11 -43.37 -8.57 1.16
CA ALA A 11 -44.05 -7.79 2.24
C ALA A 11 -43.08 -7.12 3.26
N THR A 12 -43.23 -5.80 3.44
CA THR A 12 -42.87 -5.03 4.65
C THR A 12 -43.85 -5.28 5.81
N PRO A 13 -43.44 -4.97 7.06
CA PRO A 13 -44.34 -4.18 7.90
C PRO A 13 -43.65 -3.10 8.76
N SER A 14 -44.36 -1.98 8.86
CA SER A 14 -44.27 -0.92 9.87
C SER A 14 -44.75 -1.40 11.25
N ASN A 15 -44.25 -0.81 12.35
CA ASN A 15 -45.08 -0.68 13.55
C ASN A 15 -44.77 0.54 14.42
N THR A 16 -45.86 1.08 14.96
CA THR A 16 -46.04 2.32 15.71
C THR A 16 -45.95 2.15 17.24
N THR A 17 -45.80 3.30 17.91
CA THR A 17 -45.72 3.67 19.35
C THR A 17 -46.73 3.02 20.32
N PRO A 18 -46.52 3.14 21.65
CA PRO A 18 -47.38 4.07 22.41
C PRO A 18 -46.74 4.83 23.60
N SER A 19 -47.50 5.84 24.03
CA SER A 19 -47.35 6.92 25.02
C SER A 19 -47.69 6.59 26.49
N SER A 20 -47.24 7.41 27.45
CA SER A 20 -47.97 7.86 28.69
C SER A 20 -47.10 8.88 29.48
N THR A 21 -47.44 10.18 29.61
CA THR A 21 -48.34 10.93 30.55
C THR A 21 -47.91 11.07 32.03
N THR A 22 -47.37 12.26 32.39
CA THR A 22 -47.72 13.27 33.48
C THR A 22 -47.94 12.80 34.95
N PRO A 23 -47.85 13.62 36.05
CA PRO A 23 -47.87 15.11 36.13
C PRO A 23 -47.09 15.85 37.28
N ALA A 24 -47.20 17.20 37.23
CA ALA A 24 -47.42 18.18 38.32
C ALA A 24 -46.27 18.79 39.20
N SER A 25 -46.01 20.08 38.91
CA SER A 25 -45.81 21.32 39.75
C SER A 25 -46.32 21.26 41.22
N PRO A 26 -45.89 22.11 42.21
CA PRO A 26 -45.56 23.56 42.15
C PRO A 26 -44.29 23.97 42.95
N GLY A 27 -43.67 25.15 42.86
CA GLY A 27 -44.13 26.51 42.54
C GLY A 27 -44.00 27.38 43.81
N ARG A 28 -43.05 28.34 43.83
CA ARG A 28 -43.05 29.60 44.63
C ARG A 28 -41.78 30.41 44.31
N LYS A 29 -41.89 31.47 43.50
CA LYS A 29 -42.03 32.91 43.85
C LYS A 29 -40.79 33.47 44.55
N ARG A 30 -39.90 34.16 43.82
CA ARG A 30 -39.88 35.62 43.50
C ARG A 30 -39.24 36.47 44.61
N LEU A 31 -38.14 37.13 44.30
CA LEU A 31 -37.91 38.60 44.28
C LEU A 31 -36.41 38.81 43.94
N SER A 32 -36.00 39.40 42.82
CA SER A 32 -36.08 40.82 42.42
C SER A 32 -35.04 41.70 43.13
N ILE A 33 -34.20 42.61 42.57
CA ILE A 33 -33.77 43.15 41.25
C ILE A 33 -32.48 43.99 41.59
N ILE A 34 -31.68 44.37 40.57
CA ILE A 34 -30.80 45.56 40.43
C ILE A 34 -29.36 45.34 40.93
N ALA A 35 -28.35 45.02 40.11
CA ALA A 35 -27.76 45.68 38.92
C ALA A 35 -26.96 46.97 39.23
N ILE A 36 -25.81 47.06 38.53
CA ILE A 36 -24.96 48.21 38.21
C ILE A 36 -23.54 48.18 38.83
N SER A 37 -22.66 47.56 38.03
CA SER A 37 -21.40 48.07 37.47
C SER A 37 -20.58 49.11 38.25
N THR A 38 -19.28 48.82 38.45
CA THR A 38 -18.19 49.71 37.96
C THR A 38 -16.81 49.05 38.00
N ALA A 39 -16.14 49.14 36.85
CA ALA A 39 -14.73 49.45 36.60
C ALA A 39 -13.59 48.53 37.10
N ALA A 40 -12.73 48.25 36.11
CA ALA A 40 -11.44 47.58 36.14
C ALA A 40 -10.38 48.17 37.09
N ALA A 41 -9.49 47.31 37.61
CA ALA A 41 -8.03 47.40 37.41
C ALA A 41 -7.31 46.22 38.08
N LEU A 42 -6.21 45.80 37.46
CA LEU A 42 -5.32 44.69 37.81
C LEU A 42 -4.68 44.79 39.21
N THR A 43 -4.52 43.65 39.92
CA THR A 43 -3.20 43.09 40.33
C THR A 43 -3.34 41.74 41.06
N VAL A 44 -2.71 40.70 40.48
CA VAL A 44 -1.92 39.58 41.05
C VAL A 44 -2.35 38.94 42.39
N GLY A 45 -2.69 37.64 42.32
CA GLY A 45 -2.16 36.65 43.26
C GLY A 45 -3.17 35.92 44.16
N ALA A 46 -3.76 34.83 43.68
CA ALA A 46 -4.04 33.66 44.52
C ALA A 46 -4.20 32.41 43.65
N VAL A 47 -3.32 31.45 43.92
CA VAL A 47 -3.24 30.13 43.32
C VAL A 47 -4.53 29.36 43.60
N ALA A 48 -5.25 28.98 42.54
CA ALA A 48 -6.15 27.84 42.54
C ALA A 48 -5.80 27.01 41.31
N PHE A 49 -4.78 26.17 41.47
CA PHE A 49 -4.55 25.00 40.63
C PHE A 49 -5.80 24.09 40.78
N GLY A 50 -6.83 24.39 40.01
CA GLY A 50 -7.86 23.43 39.67
C GLY A 50 -7.27 22.48 38.65
N ALA A 51 -6.38 21.61 39.11
CA ALA A 51 -6.03 20.42 38.37
C ALA A 51 -7.33 19.62 38.18
N TRP A 52 -7.98 19.81 37.03
CA TRP A 52 -8.70 18.70 36.43
C TRP A 52 -7.63 17.69 36.07
N SER A 53 -7.28 16.86 37.05
CA SER A 53 -6.76 15.53 36.80
C SER A 53 -7.81 14.83 35.94
N ARG A 54 -7.65 14.91 34.61
CA ARG A 54 -8.10 13.81 33.76
C ARG A 54 -7.31 12.62 34.26
N THR A 55 -7.99 11.81 35.06
CA THR A 55 -7.64 10.40 35.19
C THR A 55 -7.81 9.79 33.80
N ASP A 56 -6.80 9.94 32.94
CA ASP A 56 -6.63 9.13 31.74
C ASP A 56 -6.19 7.75 32.22
N ALA A 57 -7.17 7.02 32.77
CA ALA A 57 -7.01 5.67 33.28
C ALA A 57 -8.31 4.88 33.07
N PHE A 58 -8.78 4.89 31.83
CA PHE A 58 -9.53 3.80 31.19
C PHE A 58 -9.12 3.87 29.72
N GLY A 59 -8.46 2.83 29.21
CA GLY A 59 -8.06 2.77 27.80
C GLY A 59 -9.26 3.12 26.92
N SER A 60 -9.07 4.08 26.02
CA SER A 60 -10.06 4.39 24.98
C SER A 60 -10.44 3.08 24.30
N ALA A 61 -11.74 2.87 24.07
CA ALA A 61 -12.19 1.73 23.28
C ALA A 61 -11.48 1.75 21.92
N PRO A 62 -11.10 0.59 21.37
CA PRO A 62 -10.42 0.52 20.09
C PRO A 62 -11.20 1.28 19.01
N THR A 63 -10.49 1.96 18.12
CA THR A 63 -11.15 2.60 16.97
C THR A 63 -11.65 1.52 15.99
N PRO A 64 -12.65 1.80 15.13
CA PRO A 64 -13.06 0.84 14.10
C PRO A 64 -11.94 0.43 13.14
N LEU A 65 -10.90 1.27 12.97
CA LEU A 65 -9.71 0.93 12.20
C LEU A 65 -8.82 -0.05 12.97
N GLU A 66 -8.60 0.19 14.25
CA GLU A 66 -7.87 -0.68 15.16
C GLU A 66 -8.50 -2.07 15.28
N GLU A 67 -9.83 -2.16 15.43
CA GLU A 67 -10.54 -3.45 15.44
C GLU A 67 -10.34 -4.23 14.13
N ARG A 68 -10.33 -3.53 12.99
CA ARG A 68 -10.08 -4.16 11.68
C ARG A 68 -8.65 -4.66 11.54
N MET A 69 -7.66 -3.86 11.96
CA MET A 69 -6.27 -4.30 11.93
C MET A 69 -6.04 -5.46 12.91
N GLN A 70 -6.65 -5.43 14.09
CA GLN A 70 -6.56 -6.51 15.06
C GLN A 70 -7.10 -7.83 14.51
N SER A 71 -8.15 -7.79 13.67
CA SER A 71 -8.66 -9.00 13.02
C SER A 71 -7.66 -9.70 12.09
N LEU A 72 -6.66 -8.99 11.57
CA LEU A 72 -5.56 -9.60 10.81
C LEU A 72 -4.59 -10.31 11.75
N VAL A 73 -4.28 -9.71 12.89
CA VAL A 73 -3.43 -10.36 13.91
C VAL A 73 -4.10 -11.61 14.47
N ASP A 74 -5.40 -11.52 14.76
CA ASP A 74 -6.20 -12.67 15.22
C ASP A 74 -6.29 -13.79 14.16
N ALA A 75 -6.09 -13.45 12.87
CA ALA A 75 -6.01 -14.40 11.76
C ALA A 75 -4.61 -15.01 11.56
N GLY A 76 -3.62 -14.62 12.36
CA GLY A 76 -2.27 -15.21 12.38
C GLY A 76 -1.17 -14.35 11.75
N TYR A 77 -1.45 -13.11 11.34
CA TYR A 77 -0.40 -12.18 10.93
C TYR A 77 0.33 -11.62 12.17
N PRO A 78 1.67 -11.52 12.18
CA PRO A 78 2.41 -10.99 13.33
C PRO A 78 1.99 -9.57 13.72
N ALA A 79 1.81 -8.70 12.73
CA ALA A 79 1.43 -7.32 12.91
C ALA A 79 0.56 -6.83 11.74
N ALA A 80 -0.18 -5.75 11.99
CA ALA A 80 -0.91 -5.02 10.96
C ALA A 80 -0.83 -3.51 11.21
N LEU A 81 -0.49 -2.77 10.15
CA LEU A 81 -0.31 -1.33 10.17
C LEU A 81 -1.29 -0.69 9.17
N ALA A 82 -1.83 0.48 9.53
CA ALA A 82 -2.67 1.28 8.64
C ALA A 82 -2.52 2.78 8.94
N SER A 83 -2.54 3.59 7.89
CA SER A 83 -2.63 5.04 7.97
C SER A 83 -3.80 5.53 7.13
N VAL A 84 -4.58 6.47 7.65
CA VAL A 84 -5.69 7.13 6.95
C VAL A 84 -5.53 8.64 7.04
N THR A 85 -5.32 9.30 5.91
CA THR A 85 -5.27 10.76 5.81
C THR A 85 -6.59 11.31 5.28
N GLU A 86 -7.22 12.19 6.04
CA GLU A 86 -8.42 12.91 5.63
C GLU A 86 -8.09 14.08 4.68
N ALA A 87 -9.09 14.55 3.93
CA ALA A 87 -8.92 15.66 2.98
C ALA A 87 -8.40 16.97 3.62
N GLY A 88 -8.57 17.13 4.94
CA GLY A 88 -8.05 18.26 5.71
C GLY A 88 -6.57 18.15 6.11
N GLY A 89 -5.94 16.99 5.89
CA GLY A 89 -4.55 16.72 6.26
C GLY A 89 -4.36 16.05 7.63
N ASP A 90 -5.43 15.91 8.42
CA ASP A 90 -5.42 15.09 9.62
C ASP A 90 -5.22 13.62 9.23
N HIS A 91 -4.37 12.91 9.97
CA HIS A 91 -4.14 11.48 9.75
C HIS A 91 -4.32 10.68 11.04
N VAL A 92 -4.71 9.42 10.87
CA VAL A 92 -4.82 8.43 11.93
C VAL A 92 -3.96 7.23 11.55
N ASP A 93 -2.99 6.93 12.40
CA ASP A 93 -2.13 5.78 12.26
C ASP A 93 -2.48 4.72 13.31
N VAL A 94 -2.49 3.47 12.89
CA VAL A 94 -2.79 2.30 13.71
C VAL A 94 -1.72 1.26 13.44
N ALA A 95 -1.16 0.72 14.52
CA ALA A 95 -0.34 -0.48 14.49
C ALA A 95 -0.80 -1.41 15.61
N VAL A 96 -0.96 -2.69 15.28
CA VAL A 96 -1.34 -3.75 16.22
C VAL A 96 -0.46 -4.98 15.98
N GLY A 97 -0.34 -5.82 17.01
CA GLY A 97 0.52 -7.00 16.98
C GLY A 97 1.98 -6.69 17.34
N GLU A 98 2.88 -7.53 16.87
CA GLU A 98 4.29 -7.56 17.24
C GLU A 98 5.19 -7.40 16.00
N ASP A 99 6.07 -6.40 16.02
CA ASP A 99 7.12 -6.22 15.01
C ASP A 99 8.14 -7.36 15.08
N ASN A 100 8.42 -7.87 16.28
CA ASN A 100 9.32 -8.99 16.50
C ASN A 100 8.64 -10.04 17.40
N ILE A 101 8.25 -11.17 16.83
CA ILE A 101 7.55 -12.26 17.53
C ILE A 101 8.44 -13.00 18.55
N GLU A 102 9.76 -12.94 18.38
CA GLU A 102 10.70 -13.58 19.32
C GLU A 102 10.88 -12.72 20.58
N GLU A 103 10.89 -11.39 20.41
CA GLU A 103 11.10 -10.43 21.50
C GLU A 103 9.80 -9.94 22.12
N GLY A 104 8.65 -10.10 21.44
CA GLY A 104 7.36 -9.56 21.85
C GLY A 104 7.29 -8.02 21.72
N THR A 105 8.10 -7.45 20.84
CA THR A 105 8.16 -5.99 20.62
C THR A 105 6.92 -5.55 19.87
N LYS A 106 6.18 -4.58 20.42
CA LYS A 106 4.93 -4.08 19.82
C LYS A 106 5.19 -3.40 18.49
N ALA A 107 4.22 -3.55 17.58
CA ALA A 107 4.26 -2.87 16.30
C ALA A 107 4.20 -1.34 16.41
N THR A 108 5.01 -0.65 15.59
CA THR A 108 4.90 0.79 15.37
C THR A 108 4.29 1.10 14.02
N ALA A 109 3.65 2.26 13.88
CA ALA A 109 2.94 2.62 12.65
C ALA A 109 3.82 3.37 11.62
N ASP A 110 5.03 3.75 12.03
CA ASP A 110 5.99 4.57 11.29
C ASP A 110 7.17 3.76 10.70
N GLY A 111 7.06 2.43 10.69
CA GLY A 111 8.09 1.55 10.16
C GLY A 111 8.10 1.46 8.63
N GLU A 112 9.30 1.45 8.04
CA GLU A 112 9.54 1.17 6.63
C GLU A 112 9.09 -0.26 6.28
N VAL A 113 8.38 -0.42 5.16
CA VAL A 113 7.94 -1.73 4.66
C VAL A 113 8.27 -1.90 3.18
N ARG A 114 8.55 -3.14 2.76
CA ARG A 114 8.65 -3.48 1.33
C ARG A 114 7.24 -3.44 0.74
N ILE A 115 6.97 -2.48 -0.14
CA ILE A 115 5.59 -2.23 -0.64
C ILE A 115 5.17 -3.15 -1.78
N ALA A 116 6.02 -4.10 -2.17
CA ALA A 116 5.75 -5.06 -3.24
C ALA A 116 5.22 -4.36 -4.50
N SER A 117 4.17 -4.92 -5.11
CA SER A 117 3.58 -4.44 -6.36
C SER A 117 3.06 -3.00 -6.36
N ASN A 118 2.97 -2.30 -5.21
CA ASN A 118 2.74 -0.85 -5.22
C ASN A 118 3.88 -0.10 -5.93
N THR A 119 5.07 -0.70 -6.01
CA THR A 119 6.21 -0.24 -6.84
C THR A 119 5.80 0.07 -8.28
N LYS A 120 4.85 -0.69 -8.85
CA LYS A 120 4.39 -0.51 -10.22
C LYS A 120 3.81 0.89 -10.47
N MET A 121 3.21 1.50 -9.46
CA MET A 121 2.70 2.87 -9.58
C MET A 121 3.83 3.89 -9.77
N PHE A 122 4.98 3.71 -9.10
CA PHE A 122 6.16 4.56 -9.29
C PHE A 122 6.72 4.41 -10.70
N VAL A 123 6.92 3.17 -11.15
CA VAL A 123 7.41 2.87 -12.50
C VAL A 123 6.47 3.41 -13.57
N ALA A 124 5.17 3.19 -13.45
CA ALA A 124 4.18 3.73 -14.39
C ALA A 124 4.22 5.27 -14.43
N THR A 125 4.39 5.92 -13.28
CA THR A 125 4.48 7.38 -13.19
C THR A 125 5.72 7.90 -13.93
N ILE A 126 6.88 7.27 -13.74
CA ILE A 126 8.12 7.63 -14.46
C ILE A 126 7.93 7.43 -15.97
N VAL A 127 7.33 6.32 -16.41
CA VAL A 127 7.05 6.12 -17.85
C VAL A 127 6.13 7.20 -18.40
N LEU A 128 5.10 7.61 -17.67
CA LEU A 128 4.20 8.68 -18.11
C LEU A 128 4.87 10.07 -18.12
N GLN A 129 5.80 10.35 -17.20
CA GLN A 129 6.63 11.56 -17.28
C GLN A 129 7.55 11.52 -18.52
N LEU A 130 8.16 10.37 -18.83
CA LEU A 130 8.96 10.22 -20.05
C LEU A 130 8.11 10.37 -21.33
N VAL A 131 6.81 10.04 -21.26
CA VAL A 131 5.85 10.34 -22.34
C VAL A 131 5.59 11.84 -22.46
N GLU A 132 5.39 12.54 -21.35
CA GLU A 132 5.26 14.00 -21.33
C GLU A 132 6.51 14.70 -21.89
N GLU A 133 7.71 14.16 -21.59
CA GLU A 133 8.99 14.63 -22.12
C GLU A 133 9.21 14.29 -23.61
N GLY A 134 8.31 13.51 -24.22
CA GLY A 134 8.43 13.06 -25.62
C GLY A 134 9.53 12.03 -25.85
N LEU A 135 10.09 11.44 -24.79
CA LEU A 135 11.12 10.40 -24.86
C LEU A 135 10.52 8.99 -25.03
N VAL A 136 9.28 8.80 -24.61
CA VAL A 136 8.52 7.55 -24.76
C VAL A 136 7.16 7.84 -25.41
N ALA A 137 6.64 6.92 -26.20
CA ALA A 137 5.30 7.00 -26.76
C ALA A 137 4.53 5.73 -26.37
N LEU A 138 3.30 5.90 -25.90
CA LEU A 138 2.49 4.81 -25.36
C LEU A 138 2.18 3.73 -26.40
N ASP A 139 1.93 4.14 -27.64
CA ASP A 139 1.54 3.22 -28.72
C ASP A 139 2.72 2.77 -29.58
N GLU A 140 3.94 3.14 -29.18
CA GLU A 140 5.17 2.68 -29.84
C GLU A 140 5.51 1.25 -29.38
N PRO A 141 5.97 0.37 -30.30
CA PRO A 141 6.48 -0.94 -29.94
C PRO A 141 7.65 -0.86 -28.96
N ILE A 142 7.74 -1.83 -28.06
CA ILE A 142 8.83 -1.89 -27.07
C ILE A 142 10.19 -2.08 -27.74
N ASP A 143 10.25 -2.73 -28.91
CA ASP A 143 11.46 -2.94 -29.68
C ASP A 143 12.14 -1.62 -30.12
N THR A 144 11.37 -0.54 -30.28
CA THR A 144 11.91 0.80 -30.56
C THR A 144 12.88 1.27 -29.46
N TYR A 145 12.60 0.90 -28.21
CA TYR A 145 13.43 1.26 -27.05
C TYR A 145 14.43 0.16 -26.71
N LEU A 146 14.03 -1.11 -26.84
CA LEU A 146 14.78 -2.29 -26.44
C LEU A 146 14.97 -3.26 -27.63
N PRO A 147 15.75 -2.86 -28.66
CA PRO A 147 15.81 -3.58 -29.93
C PRO A 147 16.33 -5.01 -29.77
N GLY A 148 15.55 -5.97 -30.26
CA GLY A 148 15.85 -7.39 -30.27
C GLY A 148 15.79 -8.06 -28.88
N LEU A 149 15.42 -7.32 -27.83
CA LEU A 149 15.46 -7.85 -26.48
C LEU A 149 14.21 -8.65 -26.11
N VAL A 150 13.03 -8.17 -26.52
CA VAL A 150 11.75 -8.79 -26.17
C VAL A 150 11.32 -9.69 -27.33
N ALA A 151 11.94 -10.86 -27.43
CA ALA A 151 11.69 -11.82 -28.50
C ALA A 151 11.79 -13.26 -27.99
N GLY A 152 10.87 -14.13 -28.42
CA GLY A 152 10.78 -15.52 -27.98
C GLY A 152 9.71 -16.29 -28.78
N ASP A 153 9.34 -17.48 -28.31
CA ASP A 153 8.29 -18.28 -28.99
C ASP A 153 6.93 -17.57 -28.89
N GLY A 154 6.44 -17.01 -30.00
CA GLY A 154 5.21 -16.21 -30.03
C GLY A 154 5.32 -14.82 -29.35
N VAL A 155 6.46 -14.50 -28.73
CA VAL A 155 6.74 -13.16 -28.17
C VAL A 155 7.43 -12.31 -29.24
N ASP A 156 6.81 -11.19 -29.60
CA ASP A 156 7.33 -10.25 -30.61
C ASP A 156 7.25 -8.79 -30.10
N GLY A 157 8.40 -8.26 -29.68
CA GLY A 157 8.54 -6.89 -29.20
C GLY A 157 8.24 -5.82 -30.25
N THR A 158 8.20 -6.17 -31.55
CA THR A 158 7.88 -5.22 -32.63
C THR A 158 6.38 -4.90 -32.71
N VAL A 159 5.54 -5.66 -31.99
CA VAL A 159 4.08 -5.44 -31.92
C VAL A 159 3.56 -5.20 -30.51
N ILE A 160 4.33 -5.53 -29.47
CA ILE A 160 3.98 -5.22 -28.07
C ILE A 160 4.25 -3.74 -27.80
N THR A 161 3.24 -2.97 -27.41
CA THR A 161 3.39 -1.53 -27.13
C THR A 161 3.67 -1.24 -25.66
N VAL A 162 4.26 -0.06 -25.38
CA VAL A 162 4.47 0.43 -24.00
C VAL A 162 3.14 0.48 -23.21
N ARG A 163 2.04 0.88 -23.85
CA ARG A 163 0.70 0.90 -23.26
C ARG A 163 0.25 -0.48 -22.81
N GLN A 164 0.50 -1.50 -23.62
CA GLN A 164 0.12 -2.88 -23.29
C GLN A 164 0.92 -3.44 -22.10
N LEU A 165 2.20 -3.06 -21.97
CA LEU A 165 3.00 -3.38 -20.78
C LEU A 165 2.38 -2.73 -19.53
N LEU A 166 2.11 -1.42 -19.57
CA LEU A 166 1.50 -0.68 -18.45
C LEU A 166 0.15 -1.27 -18.02
N GLN A 167 -0.61 -1.80 -18.97
CA GLN A 167 -1.98 -2.30 -18.77
C GLN A 167 -2.07 -3.81 -18.52
N HIS A 168 -0.96 -4.54 -18.53
CA HIS A 168 -0.95 -6.00 -18.45
C HIS A 168 -1.76 -6.70 -19.57
N THR A 169 -1.59 -6.23 -20.80
CA THR A 169 -2.25 -6.79 -22.00
C THR A 169 -1.23 -7.20 -23.08
N SER A 170 0.05 -7.35 -22.74
CA SER A 170 1.13 -7.67 -23.67
C SER A 170 1.18 -9.14 -24.12
N GLY A 171 0.67 -10.06 -23.31
CA GLY A 171 0.87 -11.50 -23.51
C GLY A 171 2.22 -12.03 -23.00
N LEU A 172 3.06 -11.20 -22.36
CA LEU A 172 4.35 -11.63 -21.84
C LEU A 172 4.19 -12.65 -20.69
N PRO A 173 4.90 -13.79 -20.75
CA PRO A 173 4.89 -14.79 -19.68
C PRO A 173 5.47 -14.22 -18.37
N GLU A 174 4.96 -14.66 -17.23
CA GLU A 174 5.43 -14.31 -15.88
C GLU A 174 6.78 -15.00 -15.59
N TYR A 175 7.75 -14.35 -14.93
CA TYR A 175 9.01 -15.00 -14.51
C TYR A 175 8.99 -15.46 -13.04
N ALA A 176 8.17 -14.81 -12.20
CA ALA A 176 8.22 -14.97 -10.75
C ALA A 176 7.83 -16.38 -10.27
N ASP A 177 7.06 -17.12 -11.08
CA ASP A 177 6.72 -18.52 -10.87
C ASP A 177 7.95 -19.45 -10.81
N GLN A 178 9.08 -19.05 -11.42
CA GLN A 178 10.34 -19.78 -11.39
C GLN A 178 11.37 -19.09 -10.50
N VAL A 179 11.48 -17.77 -10.60
CA VAL A 179 12.51 -16.99 -9.91
C VAL A 179 12.24 -16.86 -8.41
N ALA A 180 10.97 -16.80 -8.00
CA ALA A 180 10.58 -16.58 -6.60
C ALA A 180 9.77 -17.76 -6.03
N ALA A 181 9.95 -18.96 -6.60
CA ALA A 181 9.22 -20.16 -6.17
C ALA A 181 9.59 -20.61 -4.73
N ASP A 182 10.84 -20.36 -4.33
CA ASP A 182 11.35 -20.62 -2.98
C ASP A 182 11.93 -19.31 -2.42
N ALA A 183 11.14 -18.64 -1.58
CA ALA A 183 11.50 -17.36 -0.99
C ALA A 183 12.79 -17.44 -0.15
N PHE A 184 13.04 -18.57 0.52
CA PHE A 184 14.25 -18.77 1.33
C PHE A 184 15.45 -19.15 0.47
N GLY A 185 15.23 -19.94 -0.59
CA GLY A 185 16.27 -20.33 -1.53
C GLY A 185 16.88 -19.15 -2.30
N VAL A 186 16.09 -18.11 -2.58
CA VAL A 186 16.57 -16.91 -3.30
C VAL A 186 16.83 -15.70 -2.40
N GLN A 187 16.65 -15.84 -1.08
CA GLN A 187 16.75 -14.75 -0.11
C GLN A 187 18.07 -13.95 -0.21
N GLU A 188 19.20 -14.63 -0.46
CA GLU A 188 20.53 -14.00 -0.58
C GLU A 188 21.05 -13.95 -2.03
N THR A 189 20.18 -14.23 -3.01
CA THR A 189 20.58 -14.37 -4.41
C THR A 189 20.22 -13.11 -5.20
N TYR A 190 21.24 -12.46 -5.75
CA TYR A 190 21.04 -11.40 -6.73
C TYR A 190 20.69 -11.99 -8.11
N ILE A 191 19.62 -11.49 -8.73
CA ILE A 191 19.16 -11.89 -10.06
C ILE A 191 19.01 -10.64 -10.91
N SER A 192 19.73 -10.57 -12.03
CA SER A 192 19.70 -9.35 -12.82
C SER A 192 18.36 -9.19 -13.56
N PRO A 193 17.94 -7.95 -13.88
CA PRO A 193 16.77 -7.71 -14.71
C PRO A 193 16.79 -8.40 -16.07
N ARG A 194 17.99 -8.64 -16.62
CA ARG A 194 18.16 -9.39 -17.87
C ARG A 194 17.91 -10.88 -17.66
N ASP A 195 18.49 -11.47 -16.62
CA ASP A 195 18.28 -12.89 -16.34
C ASP A 195 16.80 -13.21 -16.05
N MET A 196 16.10 -12.33 -15.32
CA MET A 196 14.65 -12.49 -15.11
C MET A 196 13.85 -12.38 -16.41
N LEU A 197 14.25 -11.51 -17.33
CA LEU A 197 13.60 -11.39 -18.63
C LEU A 197 13.87 -12.62 -19.49
N ASP A 198 15.11 -13.13 -19.49
CA ASP A 198 15.48 -14.35 -20.21
C ASP A 198 14.66 -15.55 -19.72
N VAL A 199 14.48 -15.71 -18.40
CA VAL A 199 13.61 -16.73 -17.79
C VAL A 199 12.16 -16.61 -18.26
N ALA A 200 11.63 -15.39 -18.39
CA ALA A 200 10.31 -15.20 -18.97
C ALA A 200 10.28 -15.67 -20.43
N LEU A 201 11.25 -15.25 -21.24
CA LEU A 201 11.29 -15.47 -22.69
C LEU A 201 11.60 -16.92 -23.10
N GLU A 202 12.04 -17.77 -22.18
CA GLU A 202 12.07 -19.23 -22.36
C GLU A 202 10.68 -19.85 -22.51
N LYS A 203 9.63 -19.14 -22.07
CA LYS A 203 8.23 -19.56 -22.19
C LYS A 203 7.57 -18.94 -23.43
N PRO A 204 6.62 -19.64 -24.07
CA PRO A 204 5.86 -19.06 -25.16
C PRO A 204 4.98 -17.90 -24.68
N ALA A 205 4.62 -16.99 -25.58
CA ALA A 205 3.62 -15.96 -25.30
C ALA A 205 2.30 -16.59 -24.81
N VAL A 206 1.69 -15.95 -23.82
CA VAL A 206 0.47 -16.47 -23.17
C VAL A 206 -0.77 -16.19 -24.04
N PHE A 207 -0.75 -15.11 -24.82
CA PHE A 207 -1.79 -14.68 -25.77
C PHE A 207 -1.24 -13.59 -26.69
N ALA A 208 -1.99 -13.21 -27.73
CA ALA A 208 -1.56 -12.15 -28.64
C ALA A 208 -1.66 -10.76 -27.98
N PRO A 209 -0.76 -9.81 -28.25
CA PRO A 209 -0.80 -8.49 -27.63
C PRO A 209 -2.14 -7.77 -27.84
N GLY A 210 -2.74 -7.31 -26.74
CA GLY A 210 -4.04 -6.62 -26.70
C GLY A 210 -5.28 -7.52 -26.67
N GLU A 211 -5.13 -8.84 -26.77
CA GLU A 211 -6.27 -9.76 -26.83
C GLU A 211 -7.07 -9.81 -25.52
N ARG A 212 -6.37 -9.81 -24.37
CA ARG A 212 -6.98 -9.87 -23.04
C ARG A 212 -6.04 -9.30 -21.98
N TRP A 213 -6.51 -9.30 -20.74
CA TRP A 213 -5.74 -8.91 -19.56
C TRP A 213 -5.22 -10.14 -18.84
N GLU A 214 -3.94 -10.12 -18.46
CA GLU A 214 -3.35 -11.06 -17.51
C GLU A 214 -2.16 -10.41 -16.81
N TYR A 215 -2.17 -10.47 -15.48
CA TYR A 215 -1.08 -9.92 -14.67
C TYR A 215 0.24 -10.61 -14.98
N SER A 216 1.31 -9.83 -15.10
CA SER A 216 2.67 -10.32 -15.35
C SER A 216 3.68 -9.29 -14.85
N ASN A 217 4.55 -9.68 -13.93
CA ASN A 217 5.65 -8.83 -13.45
C ASN A 217 6.66 -8.54 -14.56
N THR A 218 6.78 -9.42 -15.56
CA THR A 218 7.62 -9.23 -16.75
C THR A 218 7.29 -7.93 -17.49
N ASN A 219 6.04 -7.47 -17.43
CA ASN A 219 5.68 -6.17 -18.00
C ASN A 219 6.40 -5.02 -17.33
N TYR A 220 6.40 -4.98 -16.00
CA TYR A 220 7.03 -3.91 -15.23
C TYR A 220 8.55 -4.07 -15.15
N LEU A 221 9.05 -5.31 -15.22
CA LEU A 221 10.46 -5.59 -15.50
C LEU A 221 10.92 -4.92 -16.80
N THR A 222 10.17 -5.16 -17.89
CA THR A 222 10.45 -4.58 -19.21
C THR A 222 10.36 -3.05 -19.20
N LEU A 223 9.38 -2.47 -18.49
CA LEU A 223 9.29 -1.01 -18.32
C LEU A 223 10.47 -0.43 -17.51
N GLY A 224 10.97 -1.15 -16.51
CA GLY A 224 12.19 -0.76 -15.79
C GLY A 224 13.40 -0.69 -16.72
N LEU A 225 13.58 -1.70 -17.57
CA LEU A 225 14.64 -1.73 -18.59
C LEU A 225 14.48 -0.61 -19.63
N LEU A 226 13.25 -0.27 -20.03
CA LEU A 226 12.97 0.87 -20.91
C LEU A 226 13.39 2.19 -20.24
N ILE A 227 13.06 2.39 -18.95
CA ILE A 227 13.43 3.61 -18.22
C ILE A 227 14.96 3.77 -18.21
N GLU A 228 15.70 2.73 -17.82
CA GLU A 228 17.17 2.81 -17.78
C GLU A 228 17.75 3.08 -19.17
N ARG A 229 17.17 2.46 -20.21
CA ARG A 229 17.64 2.60 -21.59
C ARG A 229 17.42 3.99 -22.18
N VAL A 230 16.29 4.63 -21.85
CA VAL A 230 15.93 5.96 -22.37
C VAL A 230 16.61 7.07 -21.57
N THR A 231 16.80 6.87 -20.27
CA THR A 231 17.39 7.88 -19.39
C THR A 231 18.91 7.77 -19.28
N GLU A 232 19.48 6.61 -19.64
CA GLU A 232 20.89 6.26 -19.43
C GLU A 232 21.33 6.35 -17.95
N ARG A 233 20.38 6.16 -17.03
CA ARG A 233 20.56 6.21 -15.58
C ARG A 233 19.91 4.99 -14.91
N PRO A 234 20.46 4.50 -13.78
CA PRO A 234 19.84 3.43 -13.03
C PRO A 234 18.42 3.78 -12.55
N LEU A 235 17.56 2.77 -12.46
CA LEU A 235 16.16 2.97 -12.06
C LEU A 235 16.02 3.60 -10.67
N TYR A 236 16.88 3.25 -9.70
CA TYR A 236 16.81 3.80 -8.35
C TYR A 236 17.03 5.32 -8.34
N GLU A 237 17.90 5.84 -9.22
CA GLU A 237 18.09 7.29 -9.35
C GLU A 237 16.88 7.96 -10.02
N GLN A 238 16.20 7.27 -10.93
CA GLN A 238 14.98 7.79 -11.56
C GLN A 238 13.83 7.83 -10.55
N VAL A 239 13.69 6.83 -9.68
CA VAL A 239 12.74 6.86 -8.56
C VAL A 239 13.03 8.04 -7.64
N ASP A 240 14.29 8.24 -7.28
CA ASP A 240 14.70 9.35 -6.41
C ASP A 240 14.40 10.72 -7.02
N ALA A 241 14.98 11.00 -8.19
CA ALA A 241 14.94 12.32 -8.81
C ALA A 241 13.53 12.72 -9.28
N ARG A 242 12.69 11.75 -9.67
CA ARG A 242 11.38 12.03 -10.29
C ARG A 242 10.21 11.95 -9.34
N ILE A 243 10.35 11.25 -8.22
CA ILE A 243 9.23 11.00 -7.29
C ILE A 243 9.64 11.31 -5.84
N VAL A 244 10.69 10.68 -5.32
CA VAL A 244 11.01 10.75 -3.89
C VAL A 244 11.43 12.15 -3.47
N GLU A 245 12.41 12.76 -4.17
CA GLU A 245 12.91 14.09 -3.83
C GLU A 245 11.85 15.19 -4.03
N PRO A 246 11.11 15.25 -5.16
CA PRO A 246 10.10 16.28 -5.36
C PRO A 246 8.94 16.22 -4.36
N LEU A 247 8.59 15.03 -3.87
CA LEU A 247 7.51 14.83 -2.89
C LEU A 247 8.00 14.80 -1.44
N GLY A 248 9.32 14.78 -1.20
CA GLY A 248 9.92 14.75 0.13
C GLY A 248 9.71 13.44 0.88
N LEU A 249 9.62 12.30 0.17
CA LEU A 249 9.34 10.97 0.72
C LEU A 249 10.59 10.34 1.37
N ARG A 250 11.04 10.88 2.50
CA ARG A 250 12.34 10.53 3.12
C ARG A 250 12.55 9.06 3.51
N HIS A 251 11.47 8.27 3.62
CA HIS A 251 11.50 6.84 3.97
C HIS A 251 11.19 5.93 2.77
N THR A 252 11.16 6.50 1.56
CA THR A 252 10.87 5.77 0.32
C THR A 252 12.10 5.67 -0.55
N TYR A 253 12.43 4.46 -0.99
CA TYR A 253 13.57 4.23 -1.90
C TYR A 253 13.39 2.92 -2.69
N LEU A 254 14.01 2.86 -3.86
CA LEU A 254 14.33 1.59 -4.50
C LEU A 254 15.72 1.15 -4.02
N PRO A 255 15.86 -0.02 -3.38
CA PRO A 255 17.15 -0.50 -2.89
C PRO A 255 18.20 -0.57 -4.01
N VAL A 256 19.44 -0.17 -3.70
CA VAL A 256 20.55 -0.33 -4.65
C VAL A 256 21.00 -1.79 -4.72
N PRO A 257 21.68 -2.24 -5.80
CA PRO A 257 22.17 -3.62 -5.87
C PRO A 257 23.00 -4.02 -4.63
N GLY A 258 22.64 -5.15 -4.02
CA GLY A 258 23.27 -5.66 -2.79
C GLY A 258 22.70 -5.09 -1.48
N GLU A 259 21.73 -4.17 -1.53
CA GLU A 259 21.07 -3.64 -0.34
C GLU A 259 19.94 -4.58 0.12
N MET A 260 20.28 -5.45 1.06
CA MET A 260 19.34 -6.45 1.60
C MET A 260 18.60 -5.98 2.85
N ALA A 261 19.16 -5.03 3.60
CA ALA A 261 18.56 -4.50 4.82
C ALA A 261 17.69 -3.28 4.52
N LEU A 262 16.67 -3.07 5.36
CA LEU A 262 15.91 -1.82 5.41
C LEU A 262 16.73 -0.77 6.18
N ARG A 263 16.59 0.50 5.83
CA ARG A 263 17.43 1.62 6.31
C ARG A 263 16.93 2.22 7.62
N GLY A 264 15.61 2.39 7.75
CA GLY A 264 14.94 3.01 8.88
C GLY A 264 14.48 2.02 9.94
N ASP A 265 13.65 2.50 10.87
CA ASP A 265 12.91 1.60 11.76
C ASP A 265 11.90 0.82 10.92
N HIS A 266 11.70 -0.46 11.21
CA HIS A 266 10.83 -1.34 10.43
C HIS A 266 10.36 -2.56 11.25
N PRO A 267 9.15 -3.10 10.96
CA PRO A 267 8.78 -4.42 11.44
C PRO A 267 9.72 -5.50 10.89
N ARG A 268 9.78 -6.66 11.55
CA ARG A 268 10.32 -7.86 10.90
C ARG A 268 9.31 -8.39 9.88
N GLY A 269 9.81 -8.78 8.71
CA GLY A 269 9.04 -9.51 7.71
C GLY A 269 9.12 -11.00 7.98
N TYR A 270 7.99 -11.72 7.90
CA TYR A 270 7.95 -13.17 8.08
C TYR A 270 7.35 -13.86 6.85
N HIS A 271 7.85 -15.05 6.55
CA HIS A 271 7.27 -15.95 5.56
C HIS A 271 7.11 -17.35 6.14
N LEU A 272 6.14 -18.11 5.62
CA LEU A 272 5.95 -19.49 6.01
C LEU A 272 6.99 -20.37 5.33
N ASP A 273 7.69 -21.20 6.09
CA ASP A 273 8.53 -22.26 5.54
C ASP A 273 7.71 -23.48 5.08
N GLU A 274 8.40 -24.51 4.56
CA GLU A 274 7.75 -25.75 4.09
C GLU A 274 6.98 -26.49 5.20
N ALA A 275 7.32 -26.26 6.48
CA ALA A 275 6.64 -26.83 7.62
C ALA A 275 5.43 -25.98 8.07
N GLY A 276 5.22 -24.82 7.46
CA GLY A 276 4.17 -23.87 7.83
C GLY A 276 4.51 -23.03 9.06
N GLU A 277 5.80 -22.91 9.40
CA GLU A 277 6.26 -22.05 10.49
C GLU A 277 6.68 -20.68 9.96
N LEU A 278 6.36 -19.62 10.71
CA LEU A 278 6.83 -18.27 10.37
C LEU A 278 8.34 -18.17 10.62
N ARG A 279 9.07 -17.74 9.60
CA ARG A 279 10.51 -17.47 9.64
C ARG A 279 10.78 -16.04 9.21
N ASP A 280 11.71 -15.38 9.89
CA ASP A 280 12.18 -14.04 9.55
C ASP A 280 12.81 -14.05 8.14
N ILE A 281 12.30 -13.18 7.26
CA ILE A 281 12.81 -12.91 5.91
C ILE A 281 13.03 -11.41 5.68
N THR A 282 13.17 -10.63 6.77
CA THR A 282 13.31 -9.16 6.73
C THR A 282 14.48 -8.73 5.84
N SER A 283 15.63 -9.37 6.04
CA SER A 283 16.81 -9.19 5.20
C SER A 283 16.75 -10.14 4.02
N MET A 284 16.66 -9.59 2.83
CA MET A 284 16.51 -10.33 1.58
C MET A 284 16.99 -9.46 0.42
N ASP A 285 17.59 -10.06 -0.60
CA ASP A 285 17.89 -9.40 -1.86
C ASP A 285 16.57 -9.16 -2.62
N PRO A 286 16.21 -7.89 -2.91
CA PRO A 286 14.93 -7.58 -3.53
C PRO A 286 14.98 -7.65 -5.07
N SER A 287 16.10 -8.08 -5.65
CA SER A 287 16.29 -8.09 -7.11
C SER A 287 15.29 -8.96 -7.85
N PHE A 288 14.79 -10.06 -7.27
CA PHE A 288 13.74 -10.89 -7.89
C PHE A 288 12.43 -10.13 -8.13
N ALA A 289 12.20 -8.99 -7.48
CA ALA A 289 11.04 -8.14 -7.72
C ALA A 289 11.41 -6.87 -8.49
N TRP A 290 12.56 -6.26 -8.19
CA TRP A 290 13.11 -5.04 -8.82
C TRP A 290 12.04 -3.99 -9.17
N SER A 291 11.94 -3.56 -10.43
CA SER A 291 10.97 -2.57 -10.91
C SER A 291 9.50 -3.01 -10.80
N ALA A 292 9.24 -4.30 -10.58
CA ALA A 292 7.90 -4.82 -10.36
C ALA A 292 7.52 -4.80 -8.87
N GLY A 293 8.45 -4.70 -7.92
CA GLY A 293 8.08 -4.83 -6.51
C GLY A 293 9.10 -4.50 -5.41
N ALA A 294 10.24 -3.90 -5.70
CA ALA A 294 11.33 -3.76 -4.71
C ALA A 294 11.32 -2.47 -3.87
N ILE A 295 10.42 -1.50 -4.14
CA ILE A 295 10.42 -0.26 -3.36
C ILE A 295 10.10 -0.53 -1.88
N VAL A 296 10.76 0.25 -1.03
CA VAL A 296 10.48 0.40 0.39
C VAL A 296 9.78 1.75 0.59
N ALA A 297 8.80 1.83 1.48
CA ALA A 297 8.15 3.08 1.88
C ALA A 297 7.71 3.07 3.35
#